data_AF-A0A4R1BFB2-F1
#
_entry.id   AF-A0A4R1BFB2-F1
#
_cell.length_a   1.000
_cell.length_b   1.000
_cell.length_c   1.000
_cell.angle_alpha   90.00
_cell.angle_beta   90.00
_cell.angle_gamma   90.00
#
_symmetry.space_group_name_H-M   'P 1'
#
loop_
_entity.id
_entity.type
_entity.pdbx_description
1 polymer ?
#
loop_
_entity_poly.entity_id
_entity_poly.type
_entity_poly.pdbx_seq_one_letter_code
_entity_poly.pdbx_strand_id
1 'polypeptide(L)'
;MEQPLTVRWQNSDNYYTAMLAPDLFGGWTLVTASGARSGKNGRVREKPLASYEKGLEAMRQLRHRRRREGYELCGSAFAEFRRLDPRSPELRAAETQAVLRLFAAWQLGREEQAGLLGLDARGLDGYLDGRPLADDAVLLSRVGHLLAINKRLRRRYGEAADCPAEWLRLPNVKLGGRRPLDVMLASRAGLAALRRHLDAEAGPPRSRPAGPVRAPVTG
;
A
#
# COMPACT_ATOMS: atom_id res chain seq x y z
N MET A 1 -10.01 12.03 10.73
CA MET A 1 -10.35 11.22 9.54
C MET A 1 -9.17 11.27 8.60
N GLU A 2 -8.57 10.12 8.26
CA GLU A 2 -7.43 10.06 7.34
C GLU A 2 -7.94 10.20 5.91
N GLN A 3 -7.42 11.17 5.15
CA GLN A 3 -7.94 11.52 3.84
C GLN A 3 -6.78 11.83 2.88
N PRO A 4 -6.84 11.39 1.62
CA PRO A 4 -5.87 11.82 0.63
C PRO A 4 -5.77 13.34 0.53
N LEU A 5 -4.56 13.87 0.37
CA LEU A 5 -4.32 15.30 0.27
C LEU A 5 -3.58 15.64 -1.01
N THR A 6 -4.14 16.57 -1.78
CA THR A 6 -3.47 17.13 -2.95
C THR A 6 -3.24 18.63 -2.75
N VAL A 7 -2.03 19.06 -3.07
CA VAL A 7 -1.62 20.46 -3.03
C VAL A 7 -0.83 20.79 -4.29
N ARG A 8 -1.10 21.97 -4.84
CA ARG A 8 -0.47 22.47 -6.06
C ARG A 8 0.11 23.83 -5.77
N TRP A 9 1.35 23.99 -6.19
CA TRP A 9 2.06 25.26 -6.15
C TRP A 9 2.56 25.62 -7.54
N GLN A 10 2.73 26.92 -7.75
CA GLN A 10 3.33 27.45 -8.97
C GLN A 10 4.19 28.67 -8.67
N ASN A 11 5.14 28.96 -9.55
CA ASN A 11 5.76 30.28 -9.66
C ASN A 11 5.65 30.77 -11.12
N SER A 12 6.44 31.76 -11.51
CA SER A 12 6.48 32.29 -12.88
C SER A 12 6.67 31.18 -13.92
N ASP A 13 7.59 30.25 -13.65
CA ASP A 13 8.15 29.37 -14.68
C ASP A 13 7.79 27.90 -14.48
N ASN A 14 7.41 27.50 -13.26
CA ASN A 14 7.30 26.10 -12.86
C ASN A 14 6.03 25.80 -12.05
N TYR A 15 5.61 24.54 -12.11
CA TYR A 15 4.59 23.97 -11.24
C TYR A 15 5.16 22.88 -10.34
N TYR A 16 4.52 22.66 -9.21
CA TYR A 16 4.80 21.56 -8.30
C TYR A 16 3.49 21.03 -7.72
N THR A 17 3.22 19.74 -7.88
CA THR A 17 2.07 19.05 -7.29
C THR A 17 2.58 18.01 -6.30
N ALA A 18 1.93 17.91 -5.14
CA ALA A 18 2.14 16.83 -4.20
C ALA A 18 0.81 16.19 -3.83
N MET A 19 0.80 14.86 -3.83
CA MET A 19 -0.35 14.03 -3.52
C MET A 19 0.06 13.03 -2.45
N LEU A 20 -0.60 13.09 -1.30
CA LEU A 20 -0.52 12.09 -0.26
C LEU A 20 -1.71 11.15 -0.44
N ALA A 21 -1.45 9.90 -0.81
CA ALA A 21 -2.47 8.90 -1.08
C ALA A 21 -2.22 7.63 -0.25
N PRO A 22 -3.27 6.89 0.14
CA PRO A 22 -3.08 5.54 0.66
C PRO A 22 -2.48 4.67 -0.44
N ASP A 23 -1.51 3.82 -0.07
CA ASP A 23 -1.04 2.76 -0.96
C ASP A 23 -1.98 1.54 -0.92
N LEU A 24 -1.91 0.67 -1.93
CA LEU A 24 -2.69 -0.59 -2.02
C LEU A 24 -2.44 -1.57 -0.87
N PHE A 25 -1.54 -1.22 0.04
CA PHE A 25 -1.11 -2.04 1.14
C PHE A 25 -1.53 -1.41 2.49
N GLY A 26 -2.14 -0.21 2.56
CA GLY A 26 -2.52 0.45 3.83
C GLY A 26 -1.38 1.23 4.51
N GLY A 27 -0.41 1.66 3.70
CA GLY A 27 0.56 2.68 4.02
C GLY A 27 0.17 3.93 3.26
N TRP A 28 1.06 4.90 3.21
CA TRP A 28 0.81 6.14 2.47
C TRP A 28 1.93 6.35 1.48
N THR A 29 1.64 6.92 0.33
CA THR A 29 2.65 7.32 -0.64
C THR A 29 2.51 8.80 -0.88
N LEU A 30 3.63 9.51 -0.77
CA LEU A 30 3.74 10.89 -1.23
C LEU A 30 4.25 10.87 -2.67
N VAL A 31 3.37 11.18 -3.60
CA VAL A 31 3.69 11.38 -5.01
C VAL A 31 3.94 12.87 -5.23
N THR A 32 5.03 13.21 -5.91
CA THR A 32 5.34 14.59 -6.29
C THR A 32 5.58 14.67 -7.78
N ALA A 33 4.98 15.67 -8.42
CA ALA A 33 5.18 15.98 -9.83
C ALA A 33 5.65 17.43 -9.96
N SER A 34 6.65 17.69 -10.78
CA SER A 34 7.22 19.03 -10.98
C SER A 34 7.64 19.23 -12.43
N GLY A 35 7.54 20.44 -12.96
CA GLY A 35 7.93 20.74 -14.33
C GLY A 35 7.75 22.20 -14.69
N ALA A 36 8.19 22.56 -15.89
CA ALA A 36 7.99 23.90 -16.45
C ALA A 36 6.51 24.12 -16.80
N ARG A 37 6.03 25.37 -16.69
CA ARG A 37 4.64 25.74 -17.06
C ARG A 37 4.43 25.82 -18.57
N SER A 38 5.47 26.08 -19.34
CA SER A 38 5.43 26.31 -20.79
C SER A 38 5.95 25.14 -21.63
N GLY A 39 6.17 23.96 -21.03
CA GLY A 39 6.76 22.80 -21.73
C GLY A 39 6.18 21.44 -21.31
N LYS A 40 6.57 20.38 -22.03
CA LYS A 40 6.13 18.99 -21.78
C LYS A 40 7.05 18.20 -20.84
N ASN A 41 8.11 18.83 -20.32
CA ASN A 41 9.09 18.16 -19.45
C ASN A 41 8.68 18.28 -17.98
N GLY A 42 8.41 17.13 -17.37
CA GLY A 42 8.10 17.01 -15.96
C GLY A 42 8.75 15.78 -15.34
N ARG A 43 8.93 15.82 -14.02
CA ARG A 43 9.46 14.71 -13.22
C ARG A 43 8.44 14.30 -12.18
N VAL A 44 8.18 13.00 -12.11
CA VAL A 44 7.39 12.38 -11.04
C VAL A 44 8.33 11.62 -10.10
N ARG A 45 8.05 11.70 -8.79
CA ARG A 45 8.74 10.92 -7.75
C ARG A 45 7.73 10.40 -6.76
N GLU A 46 7.93 9.16 -6.33
CA GLU A 46 7.12 8.50 -5.32
C GLU A 46 7.96 8.23 -4.07
N LYS A 47 7.36 8.45 -2.90
CA LYS A 47 7.98 8.18 -1.61
C LYS A 47 7.00 7.40 -0.73
N PRO A 48 7.26 6.12 -0.46
CA PRO A 48 6.50 5.34 0.51
C PRO A 48 6.65 5.91 1.93
N LEU A 49 5.57 5.88 2.69
CA LEU A 49 5.44 6.42 4.04
C LEU A 49 4.68 5.43 4.92
N ALA A 50 5.12 5.32 6.17
CA ALA A 50 4.60 4.32 7.09
C ALA A 50 3.18 4.63 7.62
N SER A 51 2.73 5.90 7.61
CA SER A 51 1.44 6.34 8.15
C SER A 51 0.97 7.68 7.57
N TYR A 52 -0.32 8.00 7.77
CA TYR A 52 -0.93 9.25 7.35
C TYR A 52 -0.24 10.46 8.00
N GLU A 53 0.03 10.40 9.30
CA GLU A 53 0.72 11.45 10.05
C GLU A 53 2.12 11.77 9.49
N LYS A 54 2.88 10.74 9.09
CA LYS A 54 4.18 10.93 8.42
C LYS A 54 4.01 11.59 7.06
N GLY A 55 2.91 11.31 6.38
CA GLY A 55 2.49 12.03 5.19
C GLY A 55 2.16 13.50 5.45
N LEU A 56 1.38 13.80 6.48
CA LEU A 56 1.06 15.17 6.86
C LEU A 56 2.32 15.98 7.20
N GLU A 57 3.25 15.38 7.94
CA GLU A 57 4.54 16.00 8.25
C GLU A 57 5.38 16.25 7.00
N ALA A 58 5.47 15.27 6.09
CA ALA A 58 6.18 15.44 4.82
C ALA A 58 5.53 16.54 3.95
N MET A 59 4.20 16.63 3.94
CA MET A 59 3.45 17.68 3.24
C MET A 59 3.70 19.06 3.86
N ARG A 60 3.75 19.17 5.19
CA ARG A 60 4.08 20.41 5.91
C ARG A 60 5.50 20.89 5.59
N GLN A 61 6.48 19.99 5.65
CA GLN A 61 7.88 20.29 5.29
C GLN A 61 7.99 20.75 3.84
N LEU A 62 7.30 20.05 2.93
CA LEU A 62 7.29 20.39 1.51
C LEU A 62 6.68 21.78 1.27
N ARG A 63 5.57 22.11 1.94
CA ARG A 63 4.95 23.44 1.87
C ARG A 63 5.90 24.54 2.33
N HIS A 64 6.57 24.36 3.47
CA HIS A 64 7.56 25.33 3.97
C HIS A 64 8.71 25.53 3.01
N ARG A 65 9.21 24.43 2.42
CA ARG A 65 10.29 24.47 1.44
C ARG A 65 9.87 25.21 0.16
N ARG A 66 8.73 24.85 -0.43
CA ARG A 66 8.23 25.48 -1.67
C ARG A 66 8.02 27.00 -1.48
N ARG A 67 7.46 27.43 -0.34
CA ARG A 67 7.30 28.87 -0.04
C ARG A 67 8.64 29.63 -0.01
N ARG A 68 9.71 29.04 0.54
CA ARG A 68 11.05 29.65 0.53
C ARG A 68 11.65 29.72 -0.88
N GLU A 69 11.22 28.83 -1.77
CA GLU A 69 11.66 28.80 -3.18
C GLU A 69 10.79 29.68 -4.10
N GLY A 70 9.94 30.56 -3.53
CA GLY A 70 9.11 31.49 -4.32
C GLY A 70 7.89 30.84 -4.98
N TYR A 71 7.52 29.62 -4.59
CA TYR A 71 6.28 29.01 -5.04
C TYR A 71 5.08 29.48 -4.22
N GLU A 72 4.03 29.88 -4.91
CA GLU A 72 2.74 30.24 -4.34
C GLU A 72 1.77 29.06 -4.37
N LEU A 73 0.97 28.93 -3.32
CA LEU A 73 -0.07 27.90 -3.24
C LEU A 73 -1.24 28.32 -4.15
N CYS A 74 -1.36 27.68 -5.31
CA CYS A 74 -2.42 27.98 -6.27
C CYS A 74 -3.60 26.99 -6.20
N GLY A 75 -3.47 25.93 -5.40
CA GLY A 75 -4.59 25.04 -5.10
C GLY A 75 -4.30 24.16 -3.90
N SER A 76 -5.17 24.24 -2.89
CA SER A 76 -5.32 23.21 -1.86
C SER A 76 -6.76 22.73 -1.92
N ALA A 77 -7.01 21.86 -2.89
CA ALA A 77 -8.31 21.24 -3.07
C ALA A 77 -8.11 19.74 -3.18
N PHE A 78 -9.07 19.03 -2.62
CA PHE A 78 -9.35 17.61 -2.79
C PHE A 78 -9.61 17.34 -4.28
N ALA A 79 -8.58 17.43 -5.11
CA ALA A 79 -8.67 17.17 -6.54
C ALA A 79 -8.75 15.64 -6.72
N GLU A 80 -9.98 15.15 -6.49
CA GLU A 80 -10.59 13.98 -7.08
C GLU A 80 -9.86 12.63 -6.91
N PHE A 81 -9.71 12.18 -5.66
CA PHE A 81 -9.89 10.76 -5.35
C PHE A 81 -11.36 10.37 -5.20
N ARG A 82 -12.28 11.18 -5.74
CA ARG A 82 -13.71 10.84 -5.81
C ARG A 82 -14.01 9.61 -6.69
N ARG A 83 -12.98 8.94 -7.24
CA ARG A 83 -13.08 7.62 -7.89
C ARG A 83 -11.89 6.68 -7.63
N LEU A 84 -11.30 6.64 -6.43
CA LEU A 84 -10.84 5.32 -5.94
C LEU A 84 -12.09 4.62 -5.41
N ASP A 85 -12.98 4.26 -6.33
CA ASP A 85 -13.97 3.26 -5.99
C ASP A 85 -13.19 1.95 -5.83
N PRO A 86 -13.16 1.32 -4.64
CA PRO A 86 -12.61 -0.03 -4.46
C PRO A 86 -13.17 -1.02 -5.49
N ARG A 87 -14.35 -0.69 -6.02
CA ARG A 87 -15.08 -1.39 -7.05
C ARG A 87 -14.97 -0.71 -8.42
N SER A 88 -13.92 0.07 -8.70
CA SER A 88 -13.65 0.49 -10.08
C SER A 88 -13.03 -0.67 -10.87
N PRO A 89 -13.39 -0.84 -12.15
CA PRO A 89 -12.75 -1.84 -13.02
C PRO A 89 -11.22 -1.71 -13.07
N GLU A 90 -10.70 -0.47 -13.08
CA GLU A 90 -9.27 -0.19 -13.17
C GLU A 90 -8.52 -0.61 -11.91
N LEU A 91 -9.11 -0.34 -10.73
CA LEU A 91 -8.52 -0.76 -9.47
C LEU A 91 -8.59 -2.27 -9.32
N ARG A 92 -9.71 -2.90 -9.67
CA ARG A 92 -9.83 -4.36 -9.68
C ARG A 92 -8.82 -5.01 -10.63
N ALA A 93 -8.52 -4.40 -11.77
CA ALA A 93 -7.48 -4.87 -12.68
C ALA A 93 -6.08 -4.79 -12.02
N ALA A 94 -5.77 -3.67 -11.35
CA ALA A 94 -4.52 -3.52 -10.61
C ALA A 94 -4.39 -4.52 -9.44
N GLU A 95 -5.48 -4.74 -8.69
CA GLU A 95 -5.55 -5.73 -7.61
C GLU A 95 -5.39 -7.15 -8.12
N THR A 96 -5.98 -7.48 -9.28
CA THR A 96 -5.77 -8.76 -9.98
C THR A 96 -4.29 -9.01 -10.17
N GLN A 97 -3.59 -8.06 -10.80
CA GLN A 97 -2.17 -8.17 -11.09
C GLN A 97 -1.32 -8.24 -9.80
N ALA A 98 -1.72 -7.51 -8.74
CA ALA A 98 -1.05 -7.56 -7.45
C ALA A 98 -1.17 -8.93 -6.77
N VAL A 99 -2.35 -9.54 -6.82
CA VAL A 99 -2.60 -10.88 -6.29
C VAL A 99 -1.86 -11.95 -7.08
N LEU A 100 -1.83 -11.88 -8.41
CA LEU A 100 -1.09 -12.84 -9.23
C LEU A 100 0.42 -12.80 -8.94
N ARG A 101 1.00 -11.59 -8.79
CA ARG A 101 2.40 -11.44 -8.35
C ARG A 101 2.65 -11.99 -6.96
N LEU A 102 1.70 -11.79 -6.04
CA LEU A 102 1.75 -12.38 -4.69
C LEU A 102 1.77 -13.90 -4.77
N PHE A 103 0.89 -14.52 -5.57
CA PHE A 103 0.85 -15.97 -5.75
C PHE A 103 2.14 -16.53 -6.32
N ALA A 104 2.73 -15.86 -7.32
CA ALA A 104 4.03 -16.22 -7.86
C ALA A 104 5.14 -16.12 -6.80
N ALA A 105 5.17 -15.02 -6.04
CA ALA A 105 6.16 -14.82 -4.97
C ALA A 105 6.03 -15.84 -3.82
N TRP A 106 4.80 -16.27 -3.51
CA TRP A 106 4.54 -17.33 -2.53
C TRP A 106 4.68 -18.73 -3.11
N GLN A 107 4.96 -18.83 -4.42
CA GLN A 107 5.11 -20.08 -5.19
C GLN A 107 3.87 -20.98 -5.07
N LEU A 108 2.67 -20.41 -5.10
CA LEU A 108 1.43 -21.19 -4.92
C LEU A 108 1.00 -21.92 -6.19
N GLY A 109 0.55 -23.16 -6.04
CA GLY A 109 -0.06 -23.95 -7.12
C GLY A 109 -1.47 -23.47 -7.47
N ARG A 110 -2.00 -23.85 -8.64
CA ARG A 110 -3.32 -23.40 -9.15
C ARG A 110 -4.47 -23.70 -8.18
N GLU A 111 -4.48 -24.86 -7.56
CA GLU A 111 -5.51 -25.24 -6.58
C GLU A 111 -5.48 -24.35 -5.33
N GLU A 112 -4.28 -24.04 -4.83
CA GLU A 112 -4.11 -23.14 -3.68
C GLU A 112 -4.56 -21.71 -4.04
N GLN A 113 -4.20 -21.22 -5.22
CA GLN A 113 -4.64 -19.92 -5.72
C GLN A 113 -6.17 -19.83 -5.79
N ALA A 114 -6.82 -20.81 -6.42
CA ALA A 114 -8.27 -20.89 -6.52
C ALA A 114 -8.92 -20.98 -5.14
N GLY A 115 -8.39 -21.82 -4.24
CA GLY A 115 -8.89 -21.97 -2.86
C GLY A 115 -8.80 -20.69 -2.03
N LEU A 116 -7.70 -19.93 -2.15
CA LEU A 116 -7.55 -18.65 -1.46
C LEU A 116 -8.54 -17.60 -1.96
N LEU A 117 -8.79 -17.57 -3.28
CA LEU A 117 -9.79 -16.69 -3.88
C LEU A 117 -11.24 -17.17 -3.69
N GLY A 118 -11.45 -18.45 -3.34
CA GLY A 118 -12.78 -19.05 -3.23
C GLY A 118 -13.43 -19.27 -4.58
N LEU A 119 -12.64 -19.67 -5.58
CA LEU A 119 -13.05 -19.87 -6.97
C LEU A 119 -12.87 -21.33 -7.38
N ASP A 120 -13.44 -21.68 -8.53
CA ASP A 120 -13.06 -22.88 -9.28
C ASP A 120 -11.90 -22.57 -10.24
N ALA A 121 -11.42 -23.60 -10.95
CA ALA A 121 -10.31 -23.47 -11.91
C ALA A 121 -10.64 -22.48 -13.05
N ARG A 122 -11.88 -22.49 -13.56
CA ARG A 122 -12.32 -21.57 -14.63
C ARG A 122 -12.32 -20.11 -14.18
N GLY A 123 -12.76 -19.84 -12.95
CA GLY A 123 -12.74 -18.51 -12.37
C GLY A 123 -11.32 -17.97 -12.25
N LEU A 124 -10.35 -18.83 -11.93
CA LEU A 124 -8.93 -18.47 -11.90
C LEU A 124 -8.36 -18.19 -13.29
N ASP A 125 -8.65 -19.03 -14.28
CA ASP A 125 -8.13 -18.88 -15.65
C ASP A 125 -8.47 -17.51 -16.24
N GLY A 126 -9.70 -17.02 -16.04
CA GLY A 126 -10.09 -15.69 -16.50
C GLY A 126 -9.19 -14.57 -15.97
N TYR A 127 -8.72 -14.67 -14.72
CA TYR A 127 -7.81 -13.67 -14.14
C TYR A 127 -6.38 -13.82 -14.65
N LEU A 128 -5.93 -15.05 -14.92
CA LEU A 128 -4.64 -15.32 -15.56
C LEU A 128 -4.60 -14.75 -16.98
N ASP A 129 -5.74 -14.74 -17.68
CA ASP A 129 -5.92 -14.12 -19.00
C ASP A 129 -6.10 -12.59 -18.94
N GLY A 130 -5.99 -11.99 -17.75
CA GLY A 130 -5.99 -10.54 -17.57
C GLY A 130 -7.37 -9.90 -17.31
N ARG A 131 -8.42 -10.71 -17.09
CA ARG A 131 -9.72 -10.17 -16.65
C ARG A 131 -9.56 -9.49 -15.29
N PRO A 132 -10.17 -8.30 -15.07
CA PRO A 132 -10.25 -7.72 -13.74
C PRO A 132 -11.04 -8.63 -12.79
N LEU A 133 -10.69 -8.63 -11.49
CA LEU A 133 -11.50 -9.23 -10.44
C LEU A 133 -12.98 -8.87 -10.62
N ALA A 134 -13.86 -9.82 -10.36
CA ALA A 134 -15.29 -9.53 -10.32
C ALA A 134 -15.61 -8.51 -9.21
N ASP A 135 -16.62 -7.67 -9.43
CA ASP A 135 -17.17 -6.82 -8.38
C ASP A 135 -18.03 -7.65 -7.41
N ASP A 136 -17.38 -8.59 -6.72
CA ASP A 136 -17.98 -9.48 -5.74
C ASP A 136 -17.40 -9.19 -4.35
N ALA A 137 -18.27 -8.88 -3.39
CA ALA A 137 -17.83 -8.45 -2.06
C ALA A 137 -17.03 -9.53 -1.31
N VAL A 138 -17.31 -10.82 -1.57
CA VAL A 138 -16.62 -11.94 -0.91
C VAL A 138 -15.22 -12.10 -1.48
N LEU A 139 -15.07 -12.09 -2.80
CA LEU A 139 -13.81 -12.14 -3.52
C LEU A 139 -12.92 -10.94 -3.15
N LEU A 140 -13.47 -9.72 -3.24
CA LEU A 140 -12.73 -8.50 -2.90
C LEU A 140 -12.27 -8.51 -1.44
N SER A 141 -13.10 -9.03 -0.52
CA SER A 141 -12.70 -9.23 0.88
C SER A 141 -11.54 -10.21 1.03
N ARG A 142 -11.55 -11.34 0.32
CA ARG A 142 -10.44 -12.32 0.33
C ARG A 142 -9.15 -11.72 -0.21
N VAL A 143 -9.22 -11.03 -1.34
CA VAL A 143 -8.09 -10.31 -1.96
C VAL A 143 -7.51 -9.27 -1.00
N GLY A 144 -8.37 -8.48 -0.36
CA GLY A 144 -7.95 -7.51 0.65
C GLY A 144 -7.22 -8.15 1.84
N HIS A 145 -7.62 -9.34 2.28
CA HIS A 145 -6.90 -10.08 3.32
C HIS A 145 -5.53 -10.58 2.84
N LEU A 146 -5.46 -11.17 1.64
CA LEU A 146 -4.21 -11.67 1.05
C LEU A 146 -3.16 -10.56 0.88
N LEU A 147 -3.55 -9.43 0.29
CA LEU A 147 -2.64 -8.29 0.09
C LEU A 147 -2.15 -7.70 1.41
N ALA A 148 -3.02 -7.64 2.43
CA ALA A 148 -2.64 -7.19 3.77
C ALA A 148 -1.64 -8.14 4.44
N ILE A 149 -1.86 -9.46 4.36
CA ILE A 149 -0.94 -10.48 4.87
C ILE A 149 0.43 -10.33 4.18
N ASN A 150 0.45 -10.26 2.84
CA ASN A 150 1.67 -10.11 2.07
C ASN A 150 2.46 -8.87 2.48
N LYS A 151 1.80 -7.73 2.69
CA LYS A 151 2.49 -6.54 3.20
C LYS A 151 3.17 -6.79 4.53
N ARG A 152 2.51 -7.46 5.47
CA ARG A 152 3.08 -7.75 6.79
C ARG A 152 4.30 -8.65 6.67
N LEU A 153 4.22 -9.70 5.87
CA LEU A 153 5.34 -10.58 5.60
C LEU A 153 6.52 -9.82 4.96
N ARG A 154 6.27 -8.96 3.96
CA ARG A 154 7.32 -8.12 3.38
C ARG A 154 7.97 -7.16 4.38
N ARG A 155 7.20 -6.58 5.29
CA ARG A 155 7.76 -5.75 6.37
C ARG A 155 8.61 -6.55 7.35
N ARG A 156 8.24 -7.81 7.60
CA ARG A 156 8.94 -8.73 8.51
C ARG A 156 10.25 -9.26 7.90
N TYR A 157 10.23 -9.63 6.62
CA TYR A 157 11.35 -10.31 5.95
C TYR A 157 12.18 -9.41 5.03
N GLY A 158 11.74 -8.18 4.76
CA GLY A 158 12.49 -7.22 3.94
C GLY A 158 12.68 -7.73 2.50
N GLU A 159 13.94 -7.78 2.05
CA GLU A 159 14.33 -8.24 0.71
C GLU A 159 14.53 -9.75 0.60
N ALA A 160 14.39 -10.51 1.70
CA ALA A 160 14.53 -11.97 1.68
C ALA A 160 13.30 -12.60 0.99
N ALA A 161 13.36 -12.71 -0.34
CA ALA A 161 12.24 -13.04 -1.21
C ALA A 161 11.63 -14.42 -0.94
N ASP A 162 12.42 -15.39 -0.48
CA ASP A 162 11.97 -16.78 -0.28
C ASP A 162 11.34 -17.02 1.11
N CYS A 163 11.68 -16.21 2.11
CA CYS A 163 11.22 -16.41 3.48
C CYS A 163 9.67 -16.41 3.63
N PRO A 164 8.90 -15.57 2.91
CA PRO A 164 7.44 -15.67 2.94
C PRO A 164 6.90 -17.00 2.43
N ALA A 165 7.44 -17.51 1.31
CA ALA A 165 6.98 -18.75 0.69
C ALA A 165 7.26 -19.98 1.58
N GLU A 166 8.42 -19.99 2.23
CA GLU A 166 8.78 -21.02 3.20
C GLU A 166 7.94 -20.93 4.47
N TRP A 167 7.79 -19.73 5.04
CA TRP A 167 7.02 -19.53 6.27
C TRP A 167 5.56 -19.97 6.15
N LEU A 168 4.96 -19.80 4.97
CA LEU A 168 3.60 -20.26 4.69
C LEU A 168 3.44 -21.78 4.74
N ARG A 169 4.52 -22.53 4.47
CA ARG A 169 4.55 -23.99 4.37
C ARG A 169 5.03 -24.68 5.65
N LEU A 170 5.68 -23.96 6.55
CA LEU A 170 6.16 -24.53 7.80
C LEU A 170 5.12 -24.47 8.92
N PRO A 171 5.07 -25.49 9.81
CA PRO A 171 4.29 -25.44 11.05
C PRO A 171 4.63 -24.19 11.88
N ASN A 172 3.59 -23.47 12.34
CA ASN A 172 3.78 -22.31 13.19
C ASN A 172 3.19 -22.54 14.58
N VAL A 173 4.04 -22.54 15.61
CA VAL A 173 3.64 -22.74 17.01
C VAL A 173 2.60 -21.73 17.50
N LYS A 174 2.64 -20.49 17.00
CA LYS A 174 1.67 -19.44 17.34
C LYS A 174 0.30 -19.65 16.69
N LEU A 175 0.22 -20.55 15.71
CA LEU A 175 -1.00 -21.01 15.06
C LEU A 175 -1.37 -22.45 15.50
N GLY A 176 -0.91 -22.88 16.69
CA GLY A 176 -1.17 -24.22 17.21
C GLY A 176 -0.51 -25.33 16.41
N GLY A 177 0.66 -25.06 15.81
CA GLY A 177 1.40 -26.02 14.97
C GLY A 177 0.87 -26.16 13.55
N ARG A 178 -0.18 -25.43 13.17
CA ARG A 178 -0.71 -25.43 11.81
C ARG A 178 0.18 -24.60 10.88
N ARG A 179 0.20 -24.98 9.59
CA ARG A 179 0.83 -24.16 8.54
C ARG A 179 -0.05 -22.93 8.28
N PRO A 180 0.52 -21.71 8.14
CA PRO A 180 -0.26 -20.52 7.83
C PRO A 180 -1.11 -20.67 6.56
N LEU A 181 -0.61 -21.36 5.54
CA LEU A 181 -1.35 -21.62 4.31
C LEU A 181 -2.63 -22.44 4.56
N ASP A 182 -2.56 -23.50 5.38
CA ASP A 182 -3.74 -24.32 5.73
C ASP A 182 -4.79 -23.51 6.48
N VAL A 183 -4.35 -22.58 7.34
CA VAL A 183 -5.26 -21.68 8.06
C VAL A 183 -6.01 -20.78 7.06
N MET A 184 -5.31 -20.24 6.06
CA MET A 184 -5.94 -19.40 5.03
C MET A 184 -6.88 -20.18 4.12
N LEU A 185 -6.50 -21.39 3.69
CA LEU A 185 -7.30 -22.23 2.80
C LEU A 185 -8.57 -22.77 3.46
N ALA A 186 -8.54 -23.02 4.78
CA ALA A 186 -9.67 -23.60 5.49
C ALA A 186 -10.95 -22.75 5.43
N SER A 187 -10.84 -21.42 5.44
CA SER A 187 -12.00 -20.53 5.32
C SER A 187 -11.60 -19.06 5.13
N ARG A 188 -12.57 -18.25 4.70
CA ARG A 188 -12.45 -16.78 4.71
C ARG A 188 -12.18 -16.24 6.13
N ALA A 189 -12.76 -16.84 7.16
CA ALA A 189 -12.49 -16.47 8.55
C ALA A 189 -11.03 -16.75 8.95
N GLY A 190 -10.44 -17.81 8.40
CA GLY A 190 -9.02 -18.16 8.57
C GLY A 190 -8.08 -17.10 7.99
N LEU A 191 -8.34 -16.62 6.77
CA LEU A 191 -7.63 -15.46 6.18
C LEU A 191 -7.69 -14.24 7.10
N ALA A 192 -8.88 -13.88 7.56
CA ALA A 192 -9.07 -12.74 8.44
C ALA A 192 -8.37 -12.92 9.79
N ALA A 193 -8.41 -14.12 10.36
CA ALA A 193 -7.74 -14.45 11.63
C ALA A 193 -6.22 -14.36 11.51
N LEU A 194 -5.64 -14.91 10.44
CA LEU A 194 -4.20 -14.83 10.21
C LEU A 194 -3.74 -13.38 10.02
N ARG A 195 -4.50 -12.58 9.26
CA ARG A 195 -4.24 -11.15 9.13
C ARG A 195 -4.22 -10.47 10.50
N ARG A 196 -5.27 -10.67 11.33
CA ARG A 196 -5.34 -10.06 12.68
C ARG A 196 -4.18 -10.49 13.56
N HIS A 197 -3.77 -11.76 13.48
CA HIS A 197 -2.63 -12.26 14.21
C HIS A 197 -1.34 -11.52 13.82
N LEU A 198 -1.04 -11.42 12.52
CA LEU A 198 0.14 -10.69 12.02
C LEU A 198 0.09 -9.19 12.32
N ASP A 199 -1.11 -8.59 12.30
CA ASP A 199 -1.31 -7.19 12.68
C ASP A 199 -0.96 -6.97 14.17
N ALA A 200 -1.33 -7.91 15.05
CA ALA A 200 -0.99 -7.85 16.48
C ALA A 200 0.51 -8.06 16.75
N GLU A 201 1.18 -8.95 16.00
CA GLU A 201 2.62 -9.20 16.16
C GLU A 201 3.50 -8.00 15.77
N ALA A 202 3.07 -7.18 14.81
CA ALA A 202 3.87 -6.07 14.30
C ALA A 202 4.09 -4.93 15.30
N GLY A 203 3.34 -4.90 16.42
CA GLY A 203 3.34 -3.84 17.41
C GLY A 203 2.87 -2.48 16.87
N PRO A 204 2.67 -1.47 17.73
CA PRO A 204 2.45 -0.11 17.28
C PRO A 204 3.69 0.43 16.52
N PRO A 205 3.53 1.37 15.58
CA PRO A 205 4.67 1.92 14.83
C PRO A 205 5.71 2.48 15.80
N ARG A 206 6.97 2.02 15.68
CA ARG A 206 8.08 2.47 16.53
C ARG A 206 8.19 4.00 16.48
N SER A 207 7.95 4.65 17.62
CA SER A 207 8.27 6.06 17.83
C SER A 207 9.78 6.25 17.71
N ARG A 208 10.20 7.25 16.94
CA ARG A 208 11.62 7.56 16.73
C ARG A 208 12.22 8.00 18.06
N PRO A 209 13.42 7.54 18.47
CA PRO A 209 14.09 8.11 19.63
C PRO A 209 14.25 9.62 19.42
N ALA A 210 13.93 10.40 20.44
CA ALA A 210 14.12 11.84 20.44
C ALA A 210 15.57 12.13 20.04
N GLY A 211 15.76 12.88 18.95
CA GLY A 211 17.09 13.35 18.58
C GLY A 211 17.65 14.26 19.68
N PRO A 212 18.98 14.40 19.79
CA PRO A 212 19.59 15.17 20.86
C PRO A 212 19.05 16.60 20.86
N VAL A 213 18.53 17.02 22.00
CA VAL A 213 18.09 18.40 22.27
C VAL A 213 19.34 19.29 22.13
N ARG A 214 19.39 20.13 21.11
CA ARG A 214 20.39 21.19 21.03
C ARG A 214 20.04 22.25 22.07
N ALA A 215 20.96 22.47 23.01
CA ALA A 215 20.85 23.54 24.00
C ALA A 215 20.82 24.92 23.30
N PRO A 216 20.08 25.90 23.85
CA PRO A 216 20.04 27.24 23.29
C PRO A 216 21.41 27.90 23.40
N VAL A 217 21.85 28.50 22.28
CA VAL A 217 23.00 29.40 22.26
C VAL A 217 22.53 30.73 22.84
N THR A 218 22.98 31.04 24.04
CA THR A 218 22.86 32.36 24.64
C THR A 218 23.78 33.33 23.90
N GLY A 219 23.20 34.39 23.37
CA GLY A 219 23.88 35.57 22.83
C GLY A 219 23.15 36.81 23.31
#